data_AF-A0A8S3YZU3-F1
#
_entry.id   AF-A0A8S3YZU3-F1
#
_cell.length_a   1.000
_cell.length_b   1.000
_cell.length_c   1.000
_cell.angle_alpha   90.00
_cell.angle_beta   90.00
_cell.angle_gamma   90.00
#
_symmetry.space_group_name_H-M   'P 1'
#
loop_
_entity.id
_entity.type
_entity.pdbx_description
1 polymer ?
#
loop_
_entity_poly.entity_id
_entity_poly.type
_entity_poly.pdbx_seq_one_letter_code
_entity_poly.pdbx_strand_id
1 'polypeptide(L)' 'MDGGKRVWVPHTTEGFTLGRIVDIGADTISIEPFNAPGTIINSLYDRTFPAEEYDNKDVEDN' A
#
# COMPACT_ATOMS: atom_id res chain seq x y z
N MET A 1 16.83 -6.60 4.85
CA MET A 1 15.66 -7.37 4.39
C MET A 1 14.76 -6.39 3.71
N ASP A 2 14.60 -6.53 2.40
CA ASP A 2 13.79 -5.65 1.56
C ASP A 2 12.33 -5.78 2.02
N GLY A 3 11.86 -4.81 2.80
CA GLY A 3 10.74 -4.94 3.72
C GLY A 3 9.38 -4.98 3.03
N GLY A 4 9.12 -6.01 2.22
CA GLY A 4 7.89 -6.13 1.42
C GLY A 4 7.72 -4.97 0.42
N LYS A 5 6.92 -5.17 -0.62
CA LYS A 5 6.62 -4.08 -1.54
C LYS A 5 5.72 -3.06 -0.85
N ARG A 6 6.11 -1.78 -0.87
CA ARG A 6 5.24 -0.66 -0.46
C ARG A 6 4.14 -0.49 -1.50
N VAL A 7 2.91 -0.31 -1.04
CA VAL A 7 1.75 -0.18 -1.92
C VAL A 7 0.81 0.91 -1.42
N TRP A 8 0.16 1.59 -2.36
CA TRP A 8 -0.98 2.45 -2.11
C TRP A 8 -2.26 1.60 -2.13
N VAL A 9 -3.08 1.76 -1.10
CA VAL A 9 -4.35 1.04 -0.92
C VAL A 9 -5.47 2.00 -0.53
N PRO A 10 -6.75 1.70 -0.85
CA PRO A 10 -7.84 2.64 -0.61
C PRO A 10 -8.03 2.97 0.88
N HIS A 11 -8.25 4.24 1.17
CA HIS A 11 -8.56 4.75 2.51
C HIS A 11 -9.83 5.60 2.45
N THR A 12 -10.75 5.41 3.40
CA THR A 12 -12.11 5.98 3.33
C THR A 12 -12.15 7.50 3.42
N THR A 13 -11.17 8.13 4.07
CA THR A 13 -11.14 9.60 4.25
C THR A 13 -10.03 10.29 3.47
N GLU A 14 -8.94 9.59 3.14
CA GLU A 14 -7.74 10.17 2.50
C GLU A 14 -7.61 9.77 1.03
N GLY A 15 -8.52 8.95 0.51
CA GLY A 15 -8.43 8.36 -0.82
C GLY A 15 -7.52 7.13 -0.81
N PHE A 16 -6.23 7.31 -0.51
CA PHE A 16 -5.25 6.23 -0.42
C PHE A 16 -4.35 6.37 0.81
N THR A 17 -3.86 5.24 1.32
CA THR A 17 -2.82 5.18 2.36
C THR A 17 -1.71 4.23 1.92
N LEU A 18 -0.50 4.40 2.46
CA LEU A 18 0.62 3.50 2.24
C LEU A 18 0.60 2.34 3.23
N GLY A 19 0.96 1.16 2.74
CA GLY A 19 1.22 0.01 3.57
C GLY A 19 2.22 -0.96 2.97
N ARG A 20 2.45 -2.04 3.70
CA ARG A 20 3.29 -3.16 3.28
C ARG A 20 2.44 -4.38 3.03
N ILE A 21 2.69 -5.06 1.91
CA ILE A 21 2.10 -6.39 1.66
C ILE A 21 2.63 -7.38 2.71
N VAL A 22 1.71 -8.02 3.44
CA VAL A 22 2.02 -9.08 4.40
C VAL A 22 1.70 -10.47 3.87
N ASP A 23 0.68 -10.59 3.00
CA ASP A 23 0.28 -11.85 2.37
C ASP A 23 -0.42 -11.59 1.02
N ILE A 24 -0.39 -12.57 0.13
CA ILE A 24 -0.97 -12.52 -1.21
C ILE A 24 -1.91 -13.72 -1.37
N GLY A 25 -3.22 -13.47 -1.27
CA GLY A 25 -4.26 -14.47 -1.49
C GLY A 25 -4.68 -14.56 -2.96
N ALA A 26 -5.60 -15.47 -3.28
CA ALA A 26 -6.10 -15.63 -4.65
C ALA A 26 -6.86 -14.39 -5.16
N ASP A 27 -7.73 -13.81 -4.33
CA ASP A 27 -8.61 -12.71 -4.71
C ASP A 27 -8.19 -11.35 -4.12
N THR A 28 -7.49 -11.37 -2.99
CA THR A 28 -7.11 -10.19 -2.22
C THR A 28 -5.66 -10.22 -1.79
N ILE A 29 -5.10 -9.04 -1.60
CA ILE A 29 -3.80 -8.83 -0.96
C ILE A 29 -4.08 -8.38 0.48
N SER A 30 -3.32 -8.92 1.44
CA SER A 30 -3.33 -8.48 2.84
C SER A 30 -2.23 -7.44 3.04
N ILE A 31 -2.59 -6.28 3.59
CA ILE A 31 -1.70 -5.13 3.78
C ILE A 31 -1.74 -4.68 5.24
N GLU A 32 -0.58 -4.35 5.79
CA GLU A 32 -0.45 -3.59 7.04
C GLU A 32 -0.17 -2.11 6.71
N PRO A 33 -1.11 -1.18 7.00
CA PRO A 33 -0.91 0.25 6.77
C PRO A 33 0.16 0.84 7.69
N PHE A 34 1.02 1.72 7.19
CA PHE A 34 2.08 2.34 8.01
C PHE A 34 1.54 3.31 9.06
N ASN A 35 0.37 3.91 8.80
CA ASN A 35 -0.30 4.80 9.76
C ASN A 35 -1.16 4.05 10.79
N ALA A 36 -1.32 2.73 10.67
CA ALA A 36 -2.05 1.88 11.61
C ALA A 36 -1.33 0.52 11.84
N PRO A 37 -0.11 0.53 12.42
CA PRO A 37 0.64 -0.70 12.68
C PRO A 37 -0.16 -1.71 13.53
N GLY A 38 -0.04 -2.99 13.22
CA GLY A 38 -0.78 -4.08 13.85
C GLY A 38 -2.19 -4.30 13.29
N THR A 39 -2.66 -3.46 12.36
CA THR A 39 -3.93 -3.64 11.66
C THR A 39 -3.69 -4.25 10.29
N ILE A 40 -4.43 -5.32 9.96
CA ILE A 40 -4.41 -5.91 8.62
C ILE A 40 -5.69 -5.53 7.89
N ILE A 41 -5.53 -5.00 6.67
CA ILE A 41 -6.63 -4.73 5.74
C ILE A 41 -6.48 -5.58 4.49
N ASN A 42 -7.61 -5.91 3.87
CA ASN A 42 -7.63 -6.63 2.59
C ASN A 42 -7.99 -5.66 1.48
N SER A 43 -7.20 -5.68 0.40
CA SER A 43 -7.45 -4.89 -0.80
C SER A 43 -7.50 -5.79 -2.03
N LEU A 44 -8.29 -5.40 -3.02
CA LEU A 44 -8.32 -6.06 -4.32
C LEU A 44 -7.06 -5.69 -5.12
N TYR A 45 -6.64 -6.58 -6.01
CA TYR A 45 -5.49 -6.36 -6.89
C TYR A 45 -5.62 -5.11 -7.75
N ASP A 46 -6.81 -4.88 -8.32
CA ASP A 46 -7.11 -3.74 -9.20
C ASP A 46 -7.23 -2.40 -8.45
N ARG A 47 -7.13 -2.43 -7.11
CA ARG A 47 -7.15 -1.26 -6.23
C ARG A 47 -5.86 -1.10 -5.42
N THR A 48 -4.88 -1.95 -5.69
CA THR A 48 -3.59 -1.94 -4.99
C THR A 48 -2.50 -1.55 -5.98
N PHE A 49 -1.87 -0.40 -5.75
CA PHE A 49 -0.90 0.18 -6.68
C PHE A 49 0.51 0.16 -6.08
N PRO A 50 1.56 -0.12 -6.86
CA PRO A 50 2.93 -0.01 -6.38
C PRO A 50 3.22 1.43 -5.94
N ALA A 51 3.93 1.58 -4.83
CA ALA A 51 4.46 2.86 -4.41
C ALA A 51 5.94 2.95 -4.77
N GLU A 52 6.38 4.17 -5.08
CA GLU A 52 7.80 4.50 -5.23
C GLU A 52 8.56 4.23 -3.92
N GLU A 53 9.88 4.03 -4.04
CA GLU A 53 10.75 3.82 -2.88
C GLU A 53 10.83 5.08 -2.00
N TYR A 54 10.94 6.24 -2.66
CA TYR A 54 11.07 7.56 -2.03
C TYR A 54 9.75 8.31 -2.05
N ASP A 55 9.20 8.59 -0.88
CA ASP A 55 7.93 9.31 -0.68
C ASP A 55 8.11 10.84 -0.56
N ASN A 56 9.35 11.31 -0.61
CA ASN A 56 9.73 12.72 -0.50
C ASN A 56 10.26 13.31 -1.82
N LYS A 57 9.91 12.68 -2.95
CA LYS A 57 10.26 13.14 -4.30
C LYS A 57 9.05 13.81 -4.95
N ASP A 58 9.32 14.92 -5.63
CA ASP A 58 8.37 15.59 -6.51
C ASP A 58 8.89 15.53 -7.95
N VAL A 59 7.97 15.53 -8.93
CA VAL A 59 8.29 15.50 -10.37
C VAL A 59 7.46 16.56 -11.09
N GLU A 60 8.08 17.23 -12.07
CA GLU A 60 7.41 18.30 -12.83
C GLU A 60 6.35 17.77 -13.82
N ASP A 61 6.46 16.50 -14.24
CA ASP A 61 5.53 15.80 -15.13
C ASP A 61 5.36 14.35 -14.66
N ASN A 62 4.13 13.84 -14.69
CA ASN A 62 3.73 12.53 -14.12
C ASN A 62 3.76 11.40 -15.15
#